data_AF-A0A6S6TTK9-F1
#
_entry.id   AF-A0A6S6TTK9-F1
#
_cell.length_a   1.000
_cell.length_b   1.000
_cell.length_c   1.000
_cell.angle_alpha   90.00
_cell.angle_beta   90.00
_cell.angle_gamma   90.00
#
_symmetry.space_group_name_H-M   'P 1'
#
loop_
_entity.id
_entity.type
_entity.pdbx_description
1 polymer ?
#
loop_
_entity_poly.entity_id
_entity_poly.type
_entity_poly.pdbx_seq_one_letter_code
_entity_poly.pdbx_strand_id
1 'polypeptide(L)'
;MSIRELTRNGSMFANYDYINIEDKKSNEYKGVFISSKYADLVKEFLEKEIAKQKKKKLDDIMQFAGIMDGDTNNLSIQEIKSHKEDK
;
A
#
# COMPACT_ATOMS: atom_id res chain seq x y z
N MET A 1 12.16 21.24 11.30
CA MET A 1 10.84 21.74 10.90
C MET A 1 9.81 20.81 11.53
N SER A 2 9.07 21.29 12.52
CA SER A 2 8.03 20.54 13.22
C SER A 2 6.70 20.59 12.45
N ILE A 3 5.81 19.60 12.62
CA ILE A 3 4.45 19.61 12.04
C ILE A 3 3.69 20.89 12.40
N ARG A 4 3.96 21.45 13.58
CA ARG A 4 3.35 22.71 14.06
C ARG A 4 3.88 23.95 13.33
N GLU A 5 5.09 23.89 12.78
CA GLU A 5 5.66 24.96 11.93
C GLU A 5 5.14 24.84 10.50
N LEU A 6 4.90 23.62 10.01
CA LEU A 6 4.25 23.36 8.71
C LEU A 6 2.87 23.99 8.63
N THR A 7 2.02 23.81 9.66
CA THR A 7 0.66 24.38 9.68
C THR A 7 0.66 25.90 9.77
N ARG A 8 1.64 26.50 10.47
CA ARG A 8 1.79 27.96 10.56
C ARG A 8 2.26 28.60 9.26
N ASN A 9 3.09 27.90 8.50
CA ASN A 9 3.59 28.32 7.18
C ASN A 9 2.79 27.67 6.03
N GLY A 10 1.54 27.25 6.29
CA GLY A 10 0.67 26.55 5.33
C GLY A 10 0.55 27.25 3.97
N SER A 11 0.64 28.59 3.96
CA SER A 11 0.62 29.41 2.75
C SER A 11 1.80 29.15 1.81
N MET A 12 2.96 28.72 2.32
CA MET A 12 4.12 28.37 1.49
C MET A 12 3.88 27.10 0.67
N PHE A 13 3.09 26.16 1.20
CA PHE A 13 2.77 24.89 0.54
C PHE A 13 1.76 25.07 -0.61
N ALA A 14 0.98 26.16 -0.60
CA ALA A 14 0.01 26.45 -1.65
C ALA A 14 0.65 26.76 -3.01
N ASN A 15 1.93 27.12 -3.05
CA ASN A 15 2.65 27.46 -4.29
C ASN A 15 3.31 26.27 -4.98
N TYR A 16 3.25 25.07 -4.39
CA TYR A 16 3.87 23.88 -4.93
C TYR A 16 2.82 22.80 -5.19
N ASP A 17 2.94 22.09 -6.32
CA ASP A 17 2.01 21.00 -6.64
C ASP A 17 2.19 19.80 -5.69
N TYR A 18 3.43 19.52 -5.28
CA TYR A 18 3.80 18.48 -4.31
C TYR A 18 5.12 18.81 -3.60
N ILE A 19 5.34 18.23 -2.42
CA ILE A 19 6.53 18.41 -1.58
C ILE A 19 6.99 17.08 -1.03
N ASN A 20 8.26 16.74 -1.26
CA ASN A 20 8.89 15.53 -0.70
C ASN A 20 9.26 15.76 0.77
N ILE A 21 9.03 14.72 1.58
CA ILE A 21 9.35 14.68 3.00
C ILE A 21 10.48 13.68 3.18
N GLU A 22 11.62 14.17 3.62
CA GLU A 22 12.83 13.38 3.85
C GLU A 22 13.34 13.60 5.28
N ASP A 23 13.89 12.56 5.89
CA ASP A 23 14.63 12.67 7.13
C ASP A 23 16.04 13.22 6.86
N LYS A 24 16.32 14.43 7.32
CA LYS A 24 17.62 15.07 7.11
C LYS A 24 18.79 14.34 7.78
N LYS A 25 18.54 13.49 8.79
CA LYS A 25 19.61 12.77 9.49
C LYS A 25 19.97 11.48 8.77
N SER A 26 18.98 10.73 8.30
CA SER A 26 19.18 9.44 7.62
C SER A 26 19.15 9.53 6.09
N ASN A 27 18.78 10.68 5.52
CA ASN A 27 18.44 10.84 4.09
C ASN A 27 17.36 9.85 3.62
N GLU A 28 16.50 9.41 4.54
CA GLU A 28 15.43 8.47 4.25
C GLU A 28 14.18 9.22 3.75
N TYR A 29 13.65 8.77 2.62
CA TYR A 29 12.39 9.29 2.09
C TYR A 29 11.21 8.80 2.95
N LYS A 30 10.45 9.75 3.51
CA LYS A 30 9.31 9.47 4.40
C LYS A 30 7.96 9.61 3.70
N GLY A 31 7.89 10.32 2.58
CA GLY A 31 6.65 10.45 1.82
C GLY A 31 6.55 11.77 1.06
N VAL A 32 5.34 12.05 0.57
CA VAL A 32 5.03 13.26 -0.20
C VAL A 32 3.76 13.92 0.33
N PHE A 33 3.77 15.25 0.40
CA PHE A 33 2.57 16.06 0.54
C PHE A 33 2.12 16.49 -0.85
N ILE A 34 0.84 16.29 -1.17
CA ILE A 34 0.23 16.70 -2.43
C ILE A 34 -0.65 17.92 -2.15
N SER A 35 -0.60 18.92 -3.01
CA SER A 35 -1.48 20.08 -2.91
C SER A 35 -2.96 19.69 -3.03
N SER A 36 -3.85 20.50 -2.44
CA SER A 36 -5.30 20.25 -2.47
C SER A 36 -5.85 20.11 -3.89
N LYS A 37 -5.23 20.79 -4.87
CA LYS A 37 -5.60 20.73 -6.30
C LYS A 37 -5.64 19.31 -6.86
N TYR A 38 -4.78 18.40 -6.38
CA TYR A 38 -4.71 17.02 -6.85
C TYR A 38 -5.08 16.00 -5.78
N ALA A 39 -5.53 16.45 -4.60
CA ALA A 39 -5.78 15.56 -3.47
C ALA A 39 -6.82 14.48 -3.80
N ASP A 40 -7.94 14.86 -4.43
CA ASP A 40 -8.99 13.92 -4.80
C ASP A 40 -8.54 12.94 -5.88
N LEU A 41 -7.80 13.42 -6.89
CA LEU A 41 -7.25 12.57 -7.95
C LEU A 41 -6.30 11.51 -7.39
N VAL A 42 -5.40 11.91 -6.48
CA VAL A 42 -4.46 10.98 -5.85
C VAL A 42 -5.19 10.02 -4.92
N LYS A 43 -6.19 10.50 -4.18
CA LYS A 43 -7.01 9.65 -3.31
C LYS A 43 -7.73 8.56 -4.11
N GLU A 44 -8.42 8.91 -5.18
CA GLU A 44 -9.10 7.93 -6.04
C GLU A 44 -8.14 6.90 -6.63
N PHE A 45 -6.95 7.35 -7.06
CA PHE A 45 -5.91 6.47 -7.57
C PHE A 45 -5.46 5.45 -6.50
N LEU A 46 -5.17 5.93 -5.28
CA LEU A 46 -4.75 5.09 -4.17
C LEU A 46 -5.83 4.09 -3.75
N GLU A 47 -7.10 4.53 -3.69
CA GLU A 47 -8.23 3.64 -3.36
C GLU A 47 -8.37 2.50 -4.36
N LYS A 48 -8.24 2.78 -5.66
CA LYS A 48 -8.26 1.76 -6.72
C LYS A 48 -7.11 0.77 -6.58
N GLU A 49 -5.89 1.24 -6.35
CA GLU A 49 -4.73 0.36 -6.18
C GLU A 49 -4.82 -0.49 -4.91
N ILE A 50 -5.28 0.07 -3.79
CA ILE A 50 -5.49 -0.67 -2.55
C ILE A 50 -6.56 -1.76 -2.76
N ALA A 51 -7.68 -1.44 -3.41
CA ALA A 51 -8.73 -2.40 -3.70
C ALA A 51 -8.23 -3.54 -4.60
N LYS A 52 -7.45 -3.22 -5.64
CA LYS A 52 -6.82 -4.19 -6.53
C LYS A 52 -5.86 -5.11 -5.77
N GLN A 53 -5.03 -4.58 -4.88
CA GLN A 53 -4.13 -5.38 -4.05
C GLN A 53 -4.88 -6.30 -3.08
N LYS A 54 -5.96 -5.80 -2.45
CA LYS A 54 -6.82 -6.62 -1.58
C LYS A 54 -7.48 -7.76 -2.35
N LYS A 55 -8.02 -7.45 -3.54
CA LYS A 55 -8.61 -8.47 -4.41
C LYS A 55 -7.58 -9.52 -4.81
N LYS A 56 -6.38 -9.10 -5.25
CA LYS A 56 -5.30 -10.03 -5.58
C LYS A 56 -4.95 -10.96 -4.42
N LYS A 57 -4.81 -10.42 -3.20
CA LYS A 57 -4.57 -11.24 -2.00
C LYS A 57 -5.71 -12.22 -1.72
N LEU A 58 -6.96 -11.82 -1.93
CA LEU A 58 -8.12 -12.69 -1.75
C LEU A 58 -8.15 -13.80 -2.80
N ASP A 59 -7.91 -13.46 -4.08
CA ASP A 59 -7.82 -14.41 -5.19
C ASP A 59 -6.68 -15.41 -4.94
N ASP A 60 -5.54 -14.92 -4.45
CA ASP A 60 -4.39 -15.73 -4.05
C ASP A 60 -4.70 -16.70 -2.90
N ILE A 61 -5.70 -16.42 -2.05
CA ILE A 61 -6.16 -17.32 -1.00
C ILE A 61 -7.25 -18.27 -1.53
N MET A 62 -8.19 -17.74 -2.32
CA MET A 62 -9.30 -18.49 -2.93
C MET A 62 -8.83 -19.66 -3.80
N GLN A 63 -7.67 -19.53 -4.47
CA GLN A 63 -7.09 -20.64 -5.23
C GLN A 63 -6.79 -21.90 -4.39
N PHE A 64 -6.76 -21.77 -3.06
CA PHE A 64 -6.55 -22.87 -2.11
C PHE A 64 -7.83 -23.32 -1.40
N ALA A 65 -8.93 -22.56 -1.51
CA ALA A 65 -10.18 -22.82 -0.78
C ALA A 65 -10.88 -24.14 -1.18
N GLY A 66 -10.60 -24.67 -2.37
CA GLY A 66 -11.10 -25.98 -2.83
C GLY A 66 -10.16 -27.16 -2.60
N ILE A 67 -8.96 -26.93 -2.06
CA ILE A 67 -7.96 -27.99 -1.78
C ILE A 67 -8.08 -28.47 -0.32
N MET A 68 -8.71 -27.67 0.56
CA MET A 68 -8.83 -27.96 2.00
C MET A 68 -9.99 -28.89 2.38
N ASP A 69 -10.32 -29.86 1.54
CA ASP A 69 -11.21 -30.96 1.89
C ASP A 69 -10.42 -31.98 2.76
N GLY A 70 -10.23 -31.65 4.04
CA GLY A 70 -9.80 -32.57 5.09
C GLY A 70 -8.29 -32.77 5.32
N ASP A 71 -7.47 -32.92 4.27
CA ASP A 71 -6.07 -33.38 4.42
C ASP A 71 -4.99 -32.28 4.57
N THR A 72 -5.32 -31.02 4.33
CA THR A 72 -4.33 -29.91 4.34
C THR A 72 -4.28 -29.11 5.64
N ASN A 73 -4.96 -29.56 6.70
CA ASN A 73 -5.11 -28.81 7.96
C ASN A 73 -3.78 -28.46 8.66
N ASN A 74 -2.65 -29.05 8.24
CA ASN A 74 -1.32 -28.82 8.81
C ASN A 74 -0.26 -28.31 7.83
N LEU A 75 -0.63 -27.98 6.58
CA LEU A 75 0.34 -27.52 5.57
C LEU A 75 0.33 -25.99 5.49
N SER A 76 1.52 -25.39 5.42
CA SER A 76 1.72 -23.98 5.15
C SER A 76 1.41 -23.65 3.69
N ILE A 77 1.17 -22.37 3.39
CA ILE A 77 0.90 -21.89 2.02
C ILE A 77 2.02 -22.26 1.03
N GLN A 78 3.26 -22.42 1.50
CA GLN A 78 4.39 -22.84 0.66
C GLN A 78 4.29 -24.32 0.26
N GLU A 79 3.86 -25.18 1.17
CA GLU A 79 3.74 -26.63 0.95
C GLU A 79 2.51 -26.99 0.10
N ILE A 80 1.43 -26.21 0.20
CA ILE A 80 0.27 -26.37 -0.67
C ILE A 80 0.61 -25.98 -2.13
N LYS A 81 1.49 -24.98 -2.33
CA LYS A 81 1.94 -24.58 -3.67
C LYS A 81 2.76 -25.65 -4.38
N SER A 82 3.67 -26.33 -3.67
CA SER A 82 4.48 -27.40 -4.28
C SER A 82 3.62 -28.59 -4.72
N HIS A 83 2.58 -28.95 -3.96
CA HIS A 83 1.66 -30.03 -4.34
C HIS A 83 0.81 -29.74 -5.58
N LYS A 84 0.66 -28.46 -5.96
CA LYS A 84 -0.08 -28.05 -7.16
C LYS A 84 0.77 -28.11 -8.44
N GLU A 85 2.10 -28.10 -8.33
CA GLU A 85 3.02 -28.17 -9.47
C GLU A 85 3.32 -29.62 -9.91
N ASP A 86 3.06 -30.61 -9.05
CA ASP A 86 3.32 -32.04 -9.31
C ASP A 86 2.12 -32.81 -9.93
N LYS A 87 1.04 -32.12 -10.33
CA LYS A 87 -0.11 -32.69 -11.06
C LYS A 87 -0.28 -32.03 -12.43
#